data_AF-A0A0F8YMQ8-F1
#
_entry.id   AF-A0A0F8YMQ8-F1
#
_cell.length_a   1.000
_cell.length_b   1.000
_cell.length_c   1.000
_cell.angle_alpha   90.00
_cell.angle_beta   90.00
_cell.angle_gamma   90.00
#
_symmetry.space_group_name_H-M   'P 1'
#
loop_
_entity.id
_entity.type
_entity.pdbx_description
1 polymer ?
#
loop_
_entity_poly.entity_id
_entity_poly.type
_entity_poly.pdbx_seq_one_letter_code
_entity_poly.pdbx_strand_id
1 'polypeptide(L)'
;MKNAGRSFYIFITILLAIIGWGGFNWLRFLTHGPGLTGSSDVVPWGIFISGLAYFIGVSAGATIIGLLIHAFGREDYAPMGIRAILLGLLCIFGATQFVLVDLGVP
;
A
#
# COMPACT_ATOMS: atom_id res chain seq x y z
N MET A 1 -14.63 -15.64 22.95
CA MET A 1 -14.30 -14.45 22.14
C MET A 1 -14.45 -13.24 23.03
N LYS A 2 -13.34 -12.68 23.51
CA LYS A 2 -13.31 -11.64 24.56
C LYS A 2 -13.86 -10.35 23.95
N ASN A 3 -14.91 -9.79 24.56
CA ASN A 3 -15.68 -8.64 24.07
C ASN A 3 -14.78 -7.58 23.41
N ALA A 4 -14.93 -7.42 22.10
CA ALA A 4 -14.31 -6.31 21.39
C ALA A 4 -14.78 -5.01 22.04
N GLY A 5 -13.88 -4.28 22.70
CA GLY A 5 -14.21 -3.00 23.31
C GLY A 5 -14.78 -2.05 22.26
N ARG A 6 -15.62 -1.09 22.66
CA ARG A 6 -16.21 -0.08 21.76
C ARG A 6 -15.17 0.59 20.85
N SER A 7 -13.94 0.75 21.35
CA SER A 7 -12.78 1.24 20.61
C SER A 7 -12.39 0.38 19.39
N PHE A 8 -12.51 -0.95 19.46
CA PHE A 8 -12.22 -1.86 18.35
C PHE A 8 -13.25 -1.72 17.23
N TYR A 9 -14.53 -1.62 17.57
CA TYR A 9 -15.58 -1.38 16.58
C TYR A 9 -15.43 -0.01 15.92
N ILE A 10 -15.10 1.05 16.68
CA ILE A 10 -14.81 2.37 16.12
C ILE A 10 -13.63 2.31 15.14
N PHE A 11 -12.55 1.62 15.52
CA PHE A 11 -11.39 1.43 14.66
C PHE A 11 -11.75 0.71 13.35
N ILE A 12 -12.54 -0.36 13.42
CA ILE A 12 -13.04 -1.08 12.24
C ILE A 12 -13.91 -0.19 11.36
N THR A 13 -14.84 0.57 11.94
CA THR A 13 -15.72 1.46 11.16
C THR A 13 -14.92 2.52 10.43
N ILE A 14 -13.90 3.10 11.07
CA ILE A 14 -13.00 4.06 10.42
C ILE A 14 -12.24 3.40 9.27
N LEU A 15 -11.70 2.20 9.48
CA LEU A 15 -10.98 1.46 8.44
C LEU A 15 -11.88 1.19 7.22
N LEU A 16 -13.11 0.74 7.47
CA LEU A 16 -14.11 0.49 6.43
C LEU A 16 -14.52 1.76 5.69
N ALA A 17 -14.64 2.90 6.40
CA ALA A 17 -14.93 4.18 5.78
C ALA A 17 -13.80 4.62 4.84
N ILE A 18 -12.53 4.43 5.23
CA ILE A 18 -11.37 4.75 4.39
C ILE A 18 -11.34 3.85 3.15
N ILE A 19 -11.59 2.55 3.29
CA ILE A 19 -11.65 1.60 2.17
C ILE A 19 -12.80 1.98 1.21
N GLY A 20 -13.98 2.29 1.74
CA GLY A 20 -15.13 2.74 0.95
C GLY A 20 -14.85 4.03 0.19
N TRP A 21 -14.19 5.00 0.84
CA TRP A 21 -13.76 6.24 0.20
C TRP A 21 -12.72 5.99 -0.90
N GLY A 22 -11.75 5.11 -0.66
CA GLY A 22 -10.76 4.70 -1.67
C GLY A 22 -11.43 4.07 -2.90
N GLY A 23 -12.37 3.15 -2.68
CA GLY A 23 -13.14 2.52 -3.76
C GLY A 23 -13.99 3.52 -4.55
N PHE A 24 -14.60 4.51 -3.88
CA PHE A 24 -15.33 5.58 -4.56
C PHE A 24 -14.42 6.41 -5.49
N ASN A 25 -13.20 6.75 -5.04
CA ASN A 25 -12.25 7.48 -5.87
C ASN A 25 -11.76 6.64 -7.06
N TRP A 26 -11.61 5.32 -6.88
CA TRP A 26 -11.28 4.41 -7.99
C TRP A 26 -12.36 4.42 -9.09
N LEU A 27 -13.64 4.40 -8.71
CA LEU A 27 -14.74 4.50 -9.66
C LEU A 27 -14.78 5.87 -10.37
N ARG A 28 -14.44 6.95 -9.68
CA ARG A 28 -14.31 8.28 -10.31
C ARG A 28 -13.16 8.32 -11.30
N PHE A 29 -12.02 7.70 -10.98
CA PHE A 29 -10.88 7.59 -11.89
C PHE A 29 -11.27 6.88 -13.19
N LEU A 30 -12.01 5.77 -13.12
CA LEU A 30 -12.47 5.04 -14.30
C LEU A 30 -13.45 5.84 -15.19
N THR A 31 -14.26 6.74 -14.59
CA THR A 31 -15.32 7.46 -15.33
C THR A 31 -14.90 8.81 -15.89
N HIS A 32 -13.99 9.51 -15.21
CA HIS A 32 -13.58 10.87 -15.56
C HIS A 32 -12.12 10.94 -16.04
N GLY A 33 -11.39 9.82 -16.01
CA GLY A 33 -10.02 9.71 -16.49
C GLY A 33 -8.98 10.37 -15.57
N PRO A 34 -7.71 10.39 -16.01
CA PRO A 34 -6.56 10.87 -15.23
C PRO A 34 -6.54 12.39 -14.97
N GLY A 35 -7.51 13.16 -15.46
CA GLY A 35 -7.59 14.60 -15.21
C GLY A 35 -7.90 14.98 -13.74
N LEU A 36 -8.54 14.08 -12.98
CA LEU A 36 -8.90 14.32 -11.57
C LEU A 36 -7.72 14.27 -10.60
N THR A 37 -6.60 13.70 -11.00
CA THR A 37 -5.47 13.41 -10.10
C THR A 37 -4.46 14.54 -10.03
N GLY A 38 -4.74 15.66 -10.71
CA GLY A 38 -3.84 16.82 -10.77
C GLY A 38 -2.62 16.61 -11.67
N SER A 39 -2.58 15.52 -12.44
CA SER A 39 -1.61 15.33 -13.50
C SER A 39 -1.89 16.33 -14.62
N SER A 40 -0.87 17.11 -14.97
CA SER A 40 -0.90 18.09 -16.07
C SER A 40 0.18 17.73 -17.08
N ASP A 41 0.09 18.25 -18.31
CA ASP A 41 1.10 18.01 -19.36
C ASP A 41 2.52 18.42 -18.93
N VAL A 42 2.64 19.32 -17.94
CA VAL A 42 3.92 19.75 -17.36
C VAL A 42 4.45 18.75 -16.32
N VAL A 43 3.57 18.09 -15.56
CA VAL A 43 3.93 17.08 -14.54
C VAL A 43 2.95 15.91 -14.62
N PRO A 44 3.20 14.95 -15.53
CA PRO A 44 2.23 13.90 -15.82
C PRO A 44 2.16 12.82 -14.72
N TRP A 45 3.24 12.64 -13.94
CA TRP A 45 3.48 11.43 -13.14
C TRP A 45 3.34 11.64 -11.61
N GLY A 46 3.01 12.86 -11.18
CA GLY A 46 3.21 13.41 -9.84
C GLY A 46 2.94 12.46 -8.65
N ILE A 47 1.67 12.22 -8.31
CA ILE A 47 1.32 11.42 -7.13
C ILE A 47 1.45 9.90 -7.36
N PHE A 48 1.38 9.46 -8.62
CA PHE A 48 1.39 8.04 -8.95
C PHE A 48 2.79 7.44 -8.86
N ILE A 49 3.78 8.08 -9.47
CA ILE A 49 5.17 7.60 -9.47
C ILE A 49 5.84 7.85 -8.12
N SER A 50 5.50 8.92 -7.40
CA SER A 50 5.98 9.13 -6.03
C SER A 50 5.43 8.08 -5.06
N GLY A 51 4.14 7.75 -5.16
CA GLY A 51 3.52 6.65 -4.41
C GLY A 51 4.16 5.30 -4.76
N LEU A 52 4.35 5.02 -6.05
CA LEU A 52 5.03 3.83 -6.53
C LEU A 52 6.43 3.68 -5.93
N ALA A 53 7.26 4.72 -6.01
CA ALA A 53 8.62 4.72 -5.48
C ALA A 53 8.62 4.47 -3.97
N TYR A 54 7.65 5.04 -3.24
CA TYR A 54 7.48 4.79 -1.82
C TYR A 54 7.18 3.32 -1.52
N PHE A 55 6.19 2.72 -2.19
CA PHE A 55 5.82 1.32 -1.93
C PHE A 55 6.91 0.33 -2.32
N ILE A 56 7.63 0.57 -3.42
CA ILE A 56 8.79 -0.24 -3.81
C ILE A 56 9.89 -0.12 -2.76
N GLY A 57 10.20 1.10 -2.28
CA GLY A 57 11.22 1.33 -1.26
C GLY A 57 10.90 0.65 0.07
N VAL A 58 9.65 0.76 0.55
CA VAL A 58 9.20 0.10 1.78
C VAL A 58 9.23 -1.42 1.63
N SER A 59 8.83 -1.95 0.46
CA SER A 59 8.90 -3.39 0.20
C SER A 59 10.35 -3.90 0.20
N ALA A 60 11.29 -3.18 -0.43
CA ALA A 60 12.70 -3.57 -0.42
C ALA A 60 13.24 -3.60 1.01
N GLY A 61 12.90 -2.60 1.83
CA GLY A 61 13.26 -2.57 3.25
C GLY A 61 12.71 -3.76 4.03
N ALA A 62 11.45 -4.13 3.79
CA ALA A 62 10.82 -5.29 4.41
C ALA A 62 11.50 -6.63 4.03
N THR A 63 11.90 -6.78 2.75
CA THR A 63 12.62 -7.96 2.27
C THR A 63 14.02 -8.07 2.87
N ILE A 64 14.71 -6.95 3.11
CA ILE A 64 16.04 -6.94 3.76
C ILE A 64 15.96 -7.55 5.18
N ILE A 65 14.90 -7.26 5.93
CA ILE A 65 14.69 -7.86 7.26
C ILE A 65 14.53 -9.38 7.15
N GLY A 66 13.77 -9.85 6.15
CA GLY A 66 13.65 -11.28 5.85
C GLY A 66 15.00 -11.91 5.48
N LEU A 67 15.81 -11.21 4.70
CA LEU A 67 17.14 -11.64 4.26
C LEU A 67 18.14 -11.71 5.41
N LEU A 68 18.11 -10.77 6.36
CA LEU A 68 18.96 -10.81 7.57
C LEU A 68 18.69 -12.04 8.44
N ILE A 69 17.44 -12.49 8.52
CA ILE A 69 17.07 -13.67 9.30
C ILE A 69 17.54 -14.94 8.60
N HIS A 70 17.26 -15.09 7.29
CA HIS A 70 17.50 -16.34 6.56
C HIS A 70 18.92 -16.48 5.99
N ALA A 71 19.54 -15.40 5.51
CA ALA A 71 20.86 -15.44 4.88
C ALA A 71 22.00 -15.23 5.89
N PHE A 72 21.79 -14.37 6.90
CA PHE A 72 22.80 -14.06 7.91
C PHE A 72 22.57 -14.77 9.25
N GLY A 73 21.51 -15.59 9.37
CA GLY A 73 21.24 -16.42 10.54
C GLY A 73 20.97 -15.63 11.83
N ARG A 74 20.50 -14.39 11.72
CA ARG A 74 20.34 -13.50 12.87
C ARG A 74 18.96 -13.67 13.51
N GLU A 75 18.88 -14.58 14.49
CA GLU A 75 17.64 -14.96 15.16
C GLU A 75 16.99 -13.82 15.99
N ASP A 76 17.75 -12.77 16.32
CA ASP A 76 17.24 -11.57 17.01
C ASP A 76 16.03 -10.94 16.31
N TYR A 77 15.94 -11.09 14.98
CA TYR A 77 14.89 -10.53 14.14
C TYR A 77 13.78 -11.52 13.79
N ALA A 78 13.88 -12.79 14.21
CA ALA A 78 12.89 -13.82 13.97
C ALA A 78 11.43 -13.41 14.29
N PRO A 79 11.11 -12.75 15.43
CA PRO A 79 9.73 -12.34 15.72
C PRO A 79 9.20 -11.23 14.79
N MET A 80 10.10 -10.47 14.15
CA MET A 80 9.74 -9.43 13.18
C MET A 80 9.68 -9.98 11.76
N GLY A 81 10.35 -11.10 11.47
CA GLY A 81 10.47 -11.67 10.12
C GLY A 81 9.13 -11.92 9.43
N ILE A 82 8.19 -12.60 10.10
CA ILE A 82 6.88 -12.90 9.52
C ILE A 82 6.10 -11.63 9.19
N ARG A 83 6.19 -10.62 10.06
CA ARG A 83 5.50 -9.33 9.90
C ARG A 83 6.12 -8.50 8.79
N ALA A 84 7.45 -8.52 8.69
CA ALA A 84 8.18 -7.84 7.62
C ALA A 84 7.84 -8.45 6.26
N ILE A 85 7.87 -9.77 6.12
CA ILE A 85 7.53 -10.44 4.85
C ILE A 85 6.07 -10.13 4.45
N LEU A 86 5.12 -10.19 5.40
CA LEU A 86 3.73 -9.81 5.14
C LEU A 86 3.60 -8.35 4.71
N LEU A 87 4.31 -7.44 5.36
CA LEU A 87 4.32 -6.02 4.98
C LEU A 87 4.89 -5.83 3.57
N GLY A 88 5.99 -6.50 3.23
CA GLY A 88 6.59 -6.45 1.90
C GLY A 88 5.61 -6.92 0.83
N LEU A 89 4.91 -8.04 1.06
CA LEU A 89 3.89 -8.55 0.16
C LEU A 89 2.76 -7.53 -0.05
N LEU A 90 2.24 -6.93 1.03
CA LEU A 90 1.18 -5.91 0.95
C LEU A 90 1.66 -4.64 0.21
N CYS A 91 2.91 -4.24 0.42
CA CYS A 91 3.51 -3.10 -0.28
C CYS A 91 3.65 -3.35 -1.78
N ILE A 92 3.98 -4.58 -2.22
CA ILE A 92 4.01 -4.94 -3.64
C ILE A 92 2.63 -4.81 -4.26
N PHE A 93 1.58 -5.31 -3.61
CA PHE A 93 0.20 -5.11 -4.09
C PHE A 93 -0.12 -3.63 -4.24
N GLY A 94 0.26 -2.81 -3.25
CA GLY A 94 0.13 -1.35 -3.32
C GLY A 94 0.86 -0.76 -4.53
N ALA A 95 2.15 -1.08 -4.71
CA ALA A 95 2.94 -0.64 -5.86
C ALA A 95 2.29 -1.02 -7.20
N THR A 96 1.77 -2.24 -7.33
CA THR A 96 1.08 -2.69 -8.54
C THR A 96 -0.16 -1.84 -8.82
N GLN A 97 -0.96 -1.48 -7.81
CA GLN A 97 -2.11 -0.61 -8.03
C GLN A 97 -1.68 0.78 -8.53
N PHE A 98 -0.61 1.36 -7.97
CA PHE A 98 -0.11 2.66 -8.43
C PHE A 98 0.39 2.63 -9.88
N VAL A 99 1.06 1.55 -10.30
CA VAL A 99 1.48 1.35 -11.70
C VAL A 99 0.27 1.21 -12.63
N LEU A 100 -0.74 0.42 -12.24
CA LEU A 100 -1.93 0.21 -13.07
C LEU A 100 -2.68 1.51 -13.34
N VAL A 101 -2.80 2.37 -12.33
CA VAL A 101 -3.44 3.67 -12.47
C VAL A 101 -2.62 4.61 -13.35
N ASP A 102 -1.29 4.56 -13.25
CA ASP A 102 -0.39 5.39 -14.05
C ASP A 102 -0.42 5.03 -15.55
N LEU A 103 -0.58 3.73 -15.89
CA LEU A 103 -0.65 3.29 -17.30
C LEU A 103 -1.87 3.82 -18.07
N GLY A 104 -2.90 4.34 -17.39
CA GLY A 104 -4.06 4.99 -18.01
C GLY A 104 -4.96 4.08 -18.85
N VAL A 105 -4.64 2.79 -18.95
CA VAL A 105 -5.49 1.74 -19.52
C VAL A 105 -6.09 0.93 -18.38
N PRO A 106 -7.43 0.87 -18.24
CA PRO A 106 -8.08 -0.01 -17.28
C PRO A 106 -7.79 -1.48 -17.57
#